data_AF-A0A922D087-F1
#
_entry.id   AF-A0A922D087-F1
#
_cell.length_a   1.000
_cell.length_b   1.000
_cell.length_c   1.000
_cell.angle_alpha   90.00
_cell.angle_beta   90.00
_cell.angle_gamma   90.00
#
_symmetry.space_group_name_H-M   'P 1'
#
loop_
_entity.id
_entity.type
_entity.pdbx_description
1 polymer ?
#
loop_
_entity_poly.entity_id
_entity_poly.type
_entity_poly.pdbx_seq_one_letter_code
_entity_poly.pdbx_strand_id
1 'polypeptide(L)'
;MNTDCAQLREHSIRLFGIIAGRVESEALVDQSVSSLPCFLVHLCDNNPAVVRASKFTLKQVFKTFNVKKSNDFVQTHLLDEGRLYLDEFLSALLRQLAEEMPSSVVKCLQTAVNYLHCARDEMKPHPPLLLGLLYAELYRIKSKDPENADLDPDITRSARTRLLQLIKDPNPAVRQNAALALANICLICAHDDENVDG
;
A
#
# COMPACT_ATOMS: atom_id res chain seq x y z
N MET A 1 3.95 12.45 3.28
CA MET A 1 5.28 12.20 3.88
C MET A 1 6.36 12.01 2.80
N ASN A 2 6.34 12.83 1.75
CA ASN A 2 7.24 12.71 0.58
C ASN A 2 8.26 13.87 0.60
N THR A 3 9.02 13.95 1.69
CA THR A 3 10.02 15.00 1.95
C THR A 3 11.41 14.38 1.89
N ASP A 4 12.42 15.15 1.49
CA ASP A 4 13.83 14.72 1.51
C ASP A 4 14.41 14.65 2.93
N CYS A 5 13.80 15.36 3.90
CA CYS A 5 14.23 15.36 5.30
C CYS A 5 13.96 14.01 5.98
N ALA A 6 15.00 13.19 6.11
CA ALA A 6 14.87 11.86 6.69
C ALA A 6 14.47 11.88 8.17
N GLN A 7 14.93 12.85 8.97
CA GLN A 7 14.50 12.98 10.37
C GLN A 7 12.99 13.27 10.47
N LEU A 8 12.45 14.09 9.57
CA LEU A 8 11.01 14.37 9.55
C LEU A 8 10.23 13.11 9.20
N ARG A 9 10.66 12.34 8.18
CA ARG A 9 10.02 11.05 7.85
C ARG A 9 10.06 10.09 9.05
N GLU A 10 11.24 9.89 9.64
CA GLU A 10 11.41 9.00 10.79
C GLU A 10 10.49 9.40 11.95
N HIS A 11 10.59 10.65 12.41
CA HIS A 11 9.86 11.10 13.59
C HIS A 11 8.36 11.16 13.35
N SER A 12 7.89 11.56 12.17
CA SER A 12 6.47 11.55 11.83
C SER A 12 5.90 10.12 11.79
N ILE A 13 6.58 9.19 11.13
CA ILE A 13 6.14 7.78 11.08
C ILE A 13 6.13 7.20 12.49
N ARG A 14 7.21 7.38 13.26
CA ARG A 14 7.34 6.81 14.61
C ARG A 14 6.30 7.39 15.57
N LEU A 15 6.05 8.69 15.51
CA LEU A 15 5.04 9.36 16.33
C LEU A 15 3.64 8.78 16.06
N PHE A 16 3.30 8.54 14.79
CA PHE A 16 2.04 7.90 14.42
C PHE A 16 1.89 6.54 15.11
N GLY A 17 2.93 5.70 15.06
CA GLY A 17 2.92 4.39 15.73
C GLY A 17 2.76 4.49 17.25
N ILE A 18 3.40 5.47 17.89
CA ILE A 18 3.26 5.71 19.34
C ILE A 18 1.82 6.08 19.68
N ILE A 19 1.19 6.95 18.89
CA ILE A 19 -0.20 7.39 19.12
C ILE A 19 -1.16 6.22 18.88
N ALA A 20 -1.01 5.49 17.77
CA ALA A 20 -1.80 4.30 17.45
C ALA A 20 -1.75 3.24 18.57
N GLY A 21 -0.58 3.01 19.17
CA GLY A 21 -0.44 2.04 20.27
C GLY A 21 -0.93 2.53 21.64
N ARG A 22 -1.40 3.78 21.77
CA ARG A 22 -1.79 4.39 23.06
C ARG A 22 -3.21 4.92 23.10
N VAL A 23 -3.79 5.21 21.94
CA VAL A 23 -5.10 5.86 21.84
C VAL A 23 -6.06 4.89 21.16
N GLU A 24 -7.09 4.47 21.90
CA GLU A 24 -8.19 3.69 21.34
C GLU A 24 -9.21 4.64 20.71
N SER A 25 -9.26 4.68 19.38
CA SER A 25 -10.20 5.51 18.63
C SER A 25 -10.48 4.91 17.26
N GLU A 26 -11.75 4.74 16.91
CA GLU A 26 -12.16 4.28 15.57
C GLU A 26 -11.66 5.21 14.47
N ALA A 27 -11.66 6.53 14.70
CA ALA A 27 -11.11 7.50 13.76
C ALA A 27 -9.60 7.30 13.55
N LEU A 28 -8.87 6.89 14.59
CA LEU A 28 -7.45 6.59 14.47
C LEU A 28 -7.20 5.27 13.74
N VAL A 29 -8.07 4.27 13.90
CA VAL A 29 -8.05 3.02 13.13
C VAL A 29 -8.27 3.33 11.65
N ASP A 30 -9.28 4.12 11.31
CA ASP A 30 -9.58 4.52 9.94
C ASP A 30 -8.41 5.31 9.30
N GLN A 31 -7.85 6.26 10.04
CA GLN A 31 -6.66 6.99 9.62
C GLN A 31 -5.44 6.09 9.45
N SER A 32 -5.30 5.06 10.29
CA SER A 32 -4.21 4.09 10.21
C SER A 32 -4.29 3.26 8.93
N VAL A 33 -5.50 2.80 8.56
CA VAL A 33 -5.75 2.12 7.29
C VAL A 33 -5.40 3.03 6.11
N SER A 34 -5.89 4.27 6.12
CA SER A 34 -5.59 5.26 5.08
C SER A 34 -4.10 5.58 4.96
N SER A 35 -3.34 5.43 6.06
CA SER A 35 -1.90 5.70 6.11
C SER A 35 -1.04 4.48 5.79
N LEU A 36 -1.60 3.27 5.66
CA LEU A 36 -0.84 2.05 5.39
C LEU A 36 0.10 2.18 4.18
N PRO A 37 -0.31 2.74 3.02
CA PRO A 37 0.60 2.90 1.89
C PRO A 37 1.84 3.72 2.20
N CYS A 38 1.72 4.71 3.09
CA CYS A 38 2.87 5.47 3.58
C CYS A 38 3.89 4.53 4.23
N PHE A 39 3.45 3.77 5.23
CA PHE A 39 4.35 2.95 6.03
C PHE A 39 4.94 1.79 5.22
N LEU A 40 4.14 1.21 4.31
CA LEU A 40 4.57 0.12 3.44
C LEU A 40 5.63 0.58 2.42
N VAL A 41 5.44 1.72 1.76
CA VAL A 41 6.43 2.27 0.83
C VAL A 41 7.74 2.59 1.56
N HIS A 42 7.67 3.15 2.77
CA HIS A 42 8.84 3.52 3.57
C HIS A 42 9.56 2.34 4.24
N LEU A 43 9.16 1.08 3.99
CA LEU A 43 9.97 -0.09 4.32
C LEU A 43 11.22 -0.19 3.43
N CYS A 44 11.24 0.52 2.29
CA CYS A 44 12.37 0.57 1.36
C CYS A 44 13.16 1.89 1.40
N ASP A 45 12.97 2.68 2.46
CA ASP A 45 13.71 3.93 2.59
C ASP A 45 15.22 3.66 2.70
N ASN A 46 16.03 4.52 2.08
CA ASN A 46 17.49 4.42 2.16
C ASN A 46 18.03 4.76 3.54
N ASN A 47 17.26 5.47 4.37
CA ASN A 47 17.62 5.73 5.75
C ASN A 47 17.11 4.58 6.65
N PRO A 48 18.01 3.81 7.30
CA PRO A 48 17.62 2.70 8.16
C PRO A 48 16.73 3.11 9.34
N ALA A 49 16.82 4.36 9.82
CA ALA A 49 15.99 4.87 10.90
C ALA A 49 14.52 5.03 10.46
N VAL A 50 14.30 5.47 9.21
CA VAL A 50 12.96 5.51 8.60
C VAL A 50 12.40 4.10 8.44
N VAL A 51 13.21 3.15 7.98
CA VAL A 51 12.78 1.74 7.86
C VAL A 51 12.37 1.17 9.22
N ARG A 52 13.17 1.38 10.27
CA ARG A 52 12.83 0.94 11.64
C ARG A 52 11.57 1.62 12.16
N ALA A 53 11.39 2.91 11.91
CA ALA A 53 10.16 3.63 12.26
C ALA A 53 8.95 3.01 11.55
N SER A 54 9.05 2.73 10.25
CA SER A 54 7.99 2.07 9.46
C SER A 54 7.64 0.70 10.01
N LYS A 55 8.64 -0.15 10.30
CA LYS A 55 8.44 -1.47 10.92
C LYS A 55 7.73 -1.38 12.27
N PHE A 56 8.22 -0.50 13.15
CA PHE A 56 7.60 -0.25 14.45
C PHE A 56 6.16 0.21 14.31
N THR A 57 5.89 1.20 13.45
CA THR A 57 4.56 1.77 13.27
C THR A 57 3.59 0.76 12.69
N LEU A 58 3.99 -0.03 11.70
CA LEU A 58 3.20 -1.14 11.17
C LEU A 58 2.80 -2.11 12.30
N LYS A 59 3.74 -2.50 13.16
CA LYS A 59 3.45 -3.38 14.31
C LYS A 59 2.48 -2.76 15.31
N GLN A 60 2.42 -1.43 15.44
CA GLN A 60 1.44 -0.78 16.33
C GLN A 60 0.07 -0.68 15.68
N VAL A 61 -0.02 -0.23 14.43
CA VAL A 61 -1.31 -0.09 13.74
C VAL A 61 -2.00 -1.45 13.54
N PHE A 62 -1.26 -2.52 13.23
CA PHE A 62 -1.88 -3.84 13.08
C PHE A 62 -2.43 -4.42 14.38
N LYS A 63 -1.99 -3.93 15.56
CA LYS A 63 -2.60 -4.31 16.84
C LYS A 63 -3.93 -3.60 17.10
N THR A 64 -4.17 -2.46 16.45
CA THR A 64 -5.43 -1.71 16.59
C THR A 64 -6.49 -2.20 15.60
N PHE A 65 -6.08 -2.91 14.56
CA PHE A 65 -6.99 -3.54 13.62
C PHE A 65 -7.62 -4.79 14.22
N ASN A 66 -8.91 -5.01 13.94
CA ASN A 66 -9.60 -6.24 14.33
C ASN A 66 -9.29 -7.39 13.36
N VAL A 67 -8.00 -7.68 13.14
CA VAL A 67 -7.49 -8.69 12.20
C VAL A 67 -6.46 -9.57 12.90
N LYS A 68 -6.53 -10.89 12.72
CA LYS A 68 -5.66 -11.83 13.43
C LYS A 68 -4.50 -12.27 12.57
N LYS A 69 -4.77 -12.81 11.37
CA LYS A 69 -3.74 -13.38 10.49
C LYS A 69 -2.73 -12.31 10.07
N SER A 70 -3.23 -11.16 9.60
CA SER A 70 -2.39 -10.06 9.15
C SER A 70 -1.57 -9.45 10.28
N ASN A 71 -2.14 -9.37 11.49
CA ASN A 71 -1.40 -8.91 12.67
C ASN A 71 -0.29 -9.91 13.03
N ASP A 72 -0.60 -11.19 13.16
CA ASP A 72 0.38 -12.24 13.47
C ASP A 72 1.53 -12.25 12.45
N PHE A 73 1.20 -12.09 11.16
CA PHE A 73 2.17 -11.98 10.07
C PHE A 73 3.08 -10.75 10.24
N VAL A 74 2.51 -9.57 10.48
CA VAL A 74 3.29 -8.34 10.68
C VAL A 74 4.18 -8.43 11.92
N GLN A 75 3.69 -8.97 13.04
CA GLN A 75 4.49 -9.13 14.25
C GLN A 75 5.67 -10.08 14.04
N THR A 76 5.48 -11.14 13.26
CA THR A 76 6.47 -12.19 12.99
C THR A 76 7.53 -11.75 11.98
N HIS A 77 7.13 -11.11 10.88
CA HIS A 77 8.02 -10.84 9.75
C HIS A 77 8.70 -9.47 9.79
N LEU A 78 8.16 -8.48 10.53
CA LEU A 78 8.81 -7.19 10.72
C LEU A 78 9.77 -7.22 11.92
N LEU A 79 10.95 -7.81 11.69
CA LEU A 79 12.06 -7.84 12.65
C LEU A 79 12.90 -6.57 12.51
N ASP A 80 13.31 -5.95 13.63
CA ASP A 80 14.04 -4.67 13.62
C ASP A 80 15.34 -4.74 12.81
N GLU A 81 16.14 -5.79 13.02
CA GLU A 81 17.41 -6.03 12.30
C GLU A 81 17.32 -7.07 11.17
N GLY A 82 16.11 -7.57 10.87
CA GLY A 82 15.91 -8.54 9.79
C GLY A 82 15.91 -7.93 8.40
N ARG A 83 16.45 -8.67 7.42
CA ARG A 83 16.28 -8.37 5.99
C ARG A 83 14.84 -8.71 5.58
N LEU A 84 14.19 -7.78 4.89
CA LEU A 84 12.83 -7.96 4.38
C LEU A 84 12.90 -8.21 2.87
N TYR A 85 12.27 -9.28 2.42
CA TYR A 85 11.98 -9.51 1.01
C TYR A 85 10.66 -8.79 0.71
N LEU A 86 10.76 -7.57 0.16
CA LEU A 86 9.64 -6.65 0.10
C LEU A 86 8.47 -7.21 -0.71
N ASP A 87 8.74 -7.73 -1.91
CA ASP A 87 7.70 -8.15 -2.86
C ASP A 87 6.87 -9.30 -2.27
N GLU A 88 7.54 -10.29 -1.71
CA GLU A 88 6.93 -11.43 -1.02
C GLU A 88 6.16 -10.98 0.23
N PHE A 89 6.74 -10.07 1.02
CA PHE A 89 6.08 -9.53 2.21
C PHE A 89 4.81 -8.74 1.85
N LEU A 90 4.89 -7.83 0.88
CA LEU A 90 3.76 -7.01 0.45
C LEU A 90 2.67 -7.89 -0.16
N SER A 91 3.01 -8.84 -1.03
CA SER A 91 2.04 -9.73 -1.65
C SER A 91 1.30 -10.57 -0.61
N ALA A 92 2.01 -11.16 0.35
CA ALA A 92 1.41 -11.96 1.41
C ALA A 92 0.56 -11.12 2.37
N LEU A 93 1.05 -9.95 2.79
CA LEU A 93 0.32 -9.06 3.70
C LEU A 93 -0.97 -8.54 3.06
N LEU A 94 -0.90 -8.04 1.82
CA LEU A 94 -2.07 -7.48 1.15
C LEU A 94 -3.13 -8.55 0.85
N ARG A 95 -2.71 -9.78 0.51
CA ARG A 95 -3.61 -10.94 0.40
C ARG A 95 -4.37 -11.18 1.71
N GLN A 96 -3.67 -11.26 2.84
CA GLN A 96 -4.31 -11.52 4.14
C GLN A 96 -5.21 -10.36 4.56
N LEU A 97 -4.77 -9.12 4.31
CA LEU A 97 -5.54 -7.93 4.61
C LEU A 97 -6.82 -7.86 3.76
N ALA A 98 -6.76 -8.24 2.49
CA ALA A 98 -7.93 -8.34 1.61
C ALA A 98 -8.93 -9.40 2.08
N GLU A 99 -8.46 -10.52 2.67
CA GLU A 99 -9.32 -11.56 3.24
C GLU A 99 -9.99 -11.13 4.55
N GLU A 100 -9.28 -10.38 5.41
CA GLU A 100 -9.80 -10.00 6.74
C GLU A 100 -10.53 -8.66 6.75
N MET A 101 -10.17 -7.73 5.85
CA MET A 101 -10.69 -6.37 5.82
C MET A 101 -10.69 -5.82 4.37
N PRO A 102 -11.57 -6.32 3.47
CA PRO A 102 -11.54 -6.01 2.05
C PRO A 102 -11.64 -4.51 1.72
N SER A 103 -12.49 -3.76 2.45
CA SER A 103 -12.66 -2.31 2.26
C SER A 103 -11.38 -1.49 2.52
N SER A 104 -10.40 -2.06 3.22
CA SER A 104 -9.10 -1.43 3.42
C SER A 104 -8.28 -1.35 2.13
N VAL A 105 -8.48 -2.26 1.17
CA VAL A 105 -7.78 -2.25 -0.12
C VAL A 105 -8.17 -1.01 -0.92
N VAL A 106 -9.47 -0.68 -0.93
CA VAL A 106 -10.00 0.55 -1.57
C VAL A 106 -9.37 1.79 -0.93
N LYS A 107 -9.39 1.90 0.40
CA LYS A 107 -8.78 3.02 1.13
C LYS A 107 -7.28 3.14 0.86
N CYS A 108 -6.58 2.01 0.80
CA CYS A 108 -5.17 1.99 0.44
C CYS A 108 -4.94 2.47 -1.00
N LEU A 109 -5.78 2.10 -1.98
CA LEU A 109 -5.65 2.58 -3.35
C LEU A 109 -5.83 4.10 -3.46
N GLN A 110 -6.84 4.63 -2.77
CA GLN A 110 -7.12 6.08 -2.71
C GLN A 110 -5.92 6.89 -2.23
N THR A 111 -5.15 6.38 -1.27
CA THR A 111 -3.98 7.11 -0.74
C THR A 111 -2.66 6.73 -1.42
N ALA A 112 -2.52 5.49 -1.89
CA ALA A 112 -1.31 4.99 -2.54
C ALA A 112 -1.01 5.72 -3.85
N VAL A 113 -2.03 6.13 -4.61
CA VAL A 113 -1.86 6.84 -5.89
C VAL A 113 -1.00 8.11 -5.74
N ASN A 114 -1.07 8.78 -4.60
CA ASN A 114 -0.30 9.99 -4.32
C ASN A 114 1.21 9.73 -4.29
N TYR A 115 1.65 8.49 -4.04
CA TYR A 115 3.05 8.11 -4.01
C TYR A 115 3.66 7.86 -5.40
N LEU A 116 2.84 7.75 -6.45
CA LEU A 116 3.35 7.65 -7.83
C LEU A 116 4.09 8.92 -8.30
N HIS A 117 3.93 10.03 -7.58
CA HIS A 117 4.65 11.29 -7.80
C HIS A 117 5.96 11.38 -7.01
N CYS A 118 6.43 10.29 -6.39
CA CYS A 118 7.70 10.29 -5.66
C CYS A 118 8.86 10.72 -6.58
N ALA A 119 9.59 11.75 -6.16
CA ALA A 119 10.69 12.32 -6.93
C ALA A 119 12.02 11.60 -6.66
N ARG A 120 12.14 10.85 -5.57
CA ARG A 120 13.39 10.19 -5.16
C ARG A 120 13.62 8.91 -5.95
N ASP A 121 14.70 8.85 -6.71
CA ASP A 121 14.99 7.78 -7.67
C ASP A 121 15.01 6.39 -7.03
N GLU A 122 15.55 6.28 -5.81
CA GLU A 122 15.60 5.02 -5.09
C GLU A 122 14.23 4.51 -4.66
N MET A 123 13.25 5.40 -4.47
CA MET A 123 11.90 5.04 -4.04
C MET A 123 10.94 4.79 -5.19
N LYS A 124 11.19 5.40 -6.36
CA LYS A 124 10.29 5.35 -7.54
C LYS A 124 9.77 3.95 -7.91
N PRO A 125 10.54 2.84 -7.77
CA PRO A 125 10.02 1.52 -8.12
C PRO A 125 8.92 1.00 -7.20
N HIS A 126 8.87 1.45 -5.94
CA HIS A 126 8.04 0.80 -4.92
C HIS A 126 6.56 1.21 -4.93
N PRO A 127 6.18 2.50 -5.16
CA PRO A 127 4.77 2.86 -5.28
C PRO A 127 4.02 2.15 -6.42
N PRO A 128 4.57 2.02 -7.65
CA PRO A 128 3.91 1.24 -8.70
C PRO A 128 3.72 -0.23 -8.32
N LEU A 129 4.69 -0.84 -7.64
CA LEU A 129 4.57 -2.23 -7.16
C LEU A 129 3.40 -2.35 -6.18
N LEU A 130 3.34 -1.47 -5.17
CA LEU A 130 2.28 -1.45 -4.18
C LEU A 130 0.91 -1.29 -4.84
N LEU A 131 0.76 -0.34 -5.77
CA LEU A 131 -0.49 -0.16 -6.52
C LEU A 131 -0.86 -1.41 -7.31
N GLY A 132 0.10 -2.04 -7.99
CA GLY A 132 -0.16 -3.24 -8.77
C GLY A 132 -0.67 -4.38 -7.90
N LEU A 133 -0.08 -4.61 -6.74
CA LEU A 133 -0.56 -5.61 -5.79
C LEU A 133 -1.95 -5.27 -5.23
N LEU A 134 -2.22 -4.00 -4.91
CA LEU A 134 -3.54 -3.56 -4.46
C LEU A 134 -4.63 -3.75 -5.52
N TYR A 135 -4.37 -3.43 -6.79
CA TYR A 135 -5.32 -3.69 -7.88
C TYR A 135 -5.56 -5.18 -8.12
N ALA A 136 -4.54 -6.03 -7.94
CA ALA A 136 -4.70 -7.47 -8.02
C ALA A 136 -5.63 -8.00 -6.92
N GLU A 137 -5.53 -7.45 -5.71
CA GLU A 137 -6.46 -7.80 -4.62
C GLU A 137 -7.86 -7.23 -4.86
N LEU A 138 -7.98 -5.99 -5.33
CA LEU A 138 -9.26 -5.38 -5.67
C LEU A 138 -10.03 -6.25 -6.68
N TYR A 139 -9.36 -6.77 -7.70
CA TYR A 139 -9.97 -7.64 -8.72
C TYR A 139 -10.56 -8.90 -8.09
N ARG A 140 -9.84 -9.50 -7.14
CA ARG A 140 -10.30 -10.71 -6.44
C ARG A 140 -11.44 -10.43 -5.47
N ILE A 141 -11.45 -9.25 -4.85
CA ILE A 141 -12.57 -8.82 -4.00
C ILE A 141 -13.80 -8.59 -4.87
N LYS A 142 -13.71 -7.91 -6.02
CA LYS A 142 -14.85 -7.68 -6.93
C LYS A 142 -15.61 -8.96 -7.28
N SER A 143 -14.90 -10.07 -7.51
CA SER A 143 -15.55 -11.35 -7.84
C SER A 143 -16.21 -12.06 -6.64
N LYS A 144 -15.92 -11.68 -5.40
CA LYS A 144 -16.39 -12.37 -4.18
C LYS A 144 -17.27 -11.52 -3.27
N ASP A 145 -17.01 -10.23 -3.22
CA ASP A 145 -17.57 -9.26 -2.29
C ASP A 145 -17.58 -7.86 -2.94
N PRO A 146 -18.43 -7.64 -3.96
CA PRO A 146 -18.42 -6.42 -4.76
C PRO A 146 -18.77 -5.16 -3.94
N GLU A 147 -19.54 -5.29 -2.86
CA GLU A 147 -19.91 -4.16 -1.98
C GLU A 147 -18.69 -3.52 -1.31
N ASN A 148 -17.67 -4.33 -0.98
CA ASN A 148 -16.42 -3.85 -0.38
C ASN A 148 -15.32 -3.50 -1.40
N ALA A 149 -15.64 -3.54 -2.70
CA ALA A 149 -14.70 -3.30 -3.81
C ALA A 149 -15.02 -2.03 -4.63
N ASP A 150 -15.93 -1.18 -4.16
CA ASP A 150 -16.26 0.06 -4.84
C ASP A 150 -15.10 1.07 -4.72
N LEU A 151 -14.45 1.37 -5.85
CA LEU A 151 -13.37 2.34 -5.94
C LEU A 151 -13.79 3.43 -6.92
N ASP A 152 -13.69 4.67 -6.46
CA ASP A 152 -13.90 5.85 -7.30
C ASP A 152 -13.10 5.73 -8.62
N PRO A 153 -13.78 5.73 -9.79
CA PRO A 153 -13.14 5.61 -11.10
C PRO A 153 -12.05 6.66 -11.37
N ASP A 154 -12.13 7.82 -10.73
CA ASP A 154 -11.14 8.90 -10.87
C ASP A 154 -9.79 8.51 -10.28
N ILE A 155 -9.77 7.67 -9.22
CA ILE A 155 -8.55 7.11 -8.65
C ILE A 155 -7.85 6.22 -9.67
N THR A 156 -8.60 5.31 -10.31
CA THR A 156 -8.08 4.44 -11.37
C THR A 156 -7.60 5.25 -12.57
N ARG A 157 -8.32 6.29 -12.97
CA ARG A 157 -7.93 7.16 -14.09
C ARG A 157 -6.62 7.91 -13.79
N SER A 158 -6.50 8.47 -12.59
CA SER A 158 -5.30 9.18 -12.12
C SER A 158 -4.09 8.24 -12.06
N ALA A 159 -4.25 7.08 -11.44
CA ALA A 159 -3.22 6.05 -11.36
C ALA A 159 -2.76 5.61 -12.75
N ARG A 160 -3.69 5.26 -13.65
CA ARG A 160 -3.40 4.86 -15.03
C ARG A 160 -2.60 5.92 -15.78
N THR A 161 -3.02 7.18 -15.69
CA THR A 161 -2.34 8.31 -16.36
C THR A 161 -0.89 8.42 -15.92
N ARG A 162 -0.65 8.33 -14.60
CA ARG A 162 0.70 8.42 -14.06
C ARG A 162 1.55 7.18 -14.37
N LEU A 163 0.98 5.98 -14.30
CA LEU A 163 1.67 4.73 -14.64
C LEU A 163 2.09 4.66 -16.11
N LEU A 164 1.26 5.18 -17.03
CA LEU A 164 1.61 5.32 -18.46
C LEU A 164 2.79 6.27 -18.71
N GLN A 165 3.07 7.20 -17.79
CA GLN A 165 4.29 8.00 -17.84
C GLN A 165 5.49 7.19 -17.32
N LEU A 166 5.31 6.47 -16.20
CA LEU A 166 6.35 5.67 -15.54
C LEU A 166 6.82 4.47 -16.38
N ILE A 167 6.02 3.97 -17.32
CA ILE A 167 6.46 2.91 -18.25
C ILE A 167 7.64 3.35 -19.14
N LYS A 168 7.90 4.66 -19.23
CA LYS A 168 9.01 5.25 -20.00
C LYS A 168 10.20 5.65 -19.11
N ASP A 169 10.15 5.35 -17.81
CA ASP A 169 11.18 5.72 -16.84
C ASP A 169 12.53 5.03 -17.18
N PRO A 170 13.68 5.70 -17.00
CA PRO A 170 14.99 5.10 -17.24
C PRO A 170 15.25 3.86 -16.39
N ASN A 171 14.70 3.78 -15.17
CA ASN A 171 14.90 2.65 -14.28
C ASN A 171 14.04 1.45 -14.71
N PRO A 172 14.64 0.28 -15.04
CA PRO A 172 13.90 -0.91 -15.47
C PRO A 172 12.91 -1.42 -14.42
N ALA A 173 13.22 -1.30 -13.12
CA ALA A 173 12.31 -1.73 -12.06
C ALA A 173 11.05 -0.85 -12.00
N VAL A 174 11.18 0.46 -12.25
CA VAL A 174 10.02 1.37 -12.35
C VAL A 174 9.13 0.94 -13.51
N ARG A 175 9.71 0.65 -14.69
CA ARG A 175 8.94 0.20 -15.85
C ARG A 175 8.24 -1.14 -15.60
N GLN A 176 8.95 -2.11 -15.02
CA GLN A 176 8.39 -3.42 -14.69
C GLN A 176 7.19 -3.29 -13.75
N ASN A 177 7.34 -2.53 -12.66
CA ASN A 177 6.29 -2.38 -11.67
C ASN A 177 5.12 -1.52 -12.20
N ALA A 178 5.39 -0.56 -13.07
CA ALA A 178 4.34 0.18 -13.77
C ALA A 178 3.55 -0.72 -14.74
N ALA A 179 4.23 -1.60 -15.47
CA ALA A 179 3.59 -2.57 -16.35
C ALA A 179 2.68 -3.53 -15.58
N LEU A 180 3.16 -4.05 -14.44
CA LEU A 180 2.39 -4.90 -13.53
C LEU A 180 1.11 -4.18 -13.08
N ALA A 181 1.23 -2.94 -12.62
CA ALA A 181 0.07 -2.17 -12.15
C ALA A 181 -0.93 -1.88 -13.28
N LEU A 182 -0.46 -1.53 -14.48
CA LEU A 182 -1.32 -1.32 -15.64
C LEU A 182 -2.05 -2.61 -16.05
N ALA A 183 -1.37 -3.76 -16.04
CA ALA A 183 -1.99 -5.04 -16.34
C ALA A 183 -3.14 -5.36 -15.37
N ASN A 184 -2.95 -5.12 -14.07
CA ASN A 184 -4.00 -5.34 -13.07
C ASN A 184 -5.16 -4.33 -13.19
N ILE A 185 -4.88 -3.07 -13.58
CA ILE A 185 -5.94 -2.11 -13.92
C ILE A 185 -6.78 -2.60 -15.11
N CYS A 186 -6.15 -3.17 -16.15
CA CYS A 186 -6.87 -3.73 -17.29
C CYS A 186 -7.83 -4.86 -16.89
N LEU A 187 -7.43 -5.73 -15.95
CA LEU A 187 -8.31 -6.78 -15.43
C LEU A 187 -9.54 -6.22 -14.71
N ILE A 188 -9.37 -5.13 -13.95
CA ILE A 188 -10.50 -4.43 -13.30
C ILE A 188 -11.46 -3.86 -14.36
N CYS A 189 -10.94 -3.13 -15.35
CA CYS A 189 -11.79 -2.51 -16.37
C CYS A 189 -12.54 -3.56 -17.20
N ALA A 190 -11.89 -4.66 -17.60
CA ALA A 190 -12.54 -5.72 -18.35
C ALA A 190 -13.70 -6.37 -17.56
N HIS A 191 -13.52 -6.56 -16.24
CA HIS A 191 -14.58 -7.04 -15.37
C HIS A 191 -15.76 -6.05 -15.27
N ASP A 192 -15.49 -4.75 -15.29
CA ASP A 192 -16.54 -3.74 -15.25
C ASP A 192 -17.36 -3.71 -16.55
N ASP A 193 -16.71 -3.88 -17.70
CA ASP A 193 -17.38 -3.96 -19.01
C ASP A 193 -18.30 -5.20 -19.11
N GLU A 194 -17.86 -6.37 -18.61
CA GLU A 194 -18.67 -7.61 -18.61
C GLU A 194 -19.96 -7.52 -17.77
N ASN A 195 -20.00 -6.65 -16.74
CA ASN A 195 -21.17 -6.49 -15.87
C ASN A 195 -22.16 -5.42 -16.34
N VAL A 196 -21.85 -4.66 -17.39
CA VAL A 196 -22.75 -3.63 -17.96
C VAL A 196 -23.62 -4.21 -19.09
N ASP A 197 -23.18 -5.30 -19.73
CA ASP A 197 -23.86 -5.96 -20.85
C ASP A 197 -24.80 -7.13 -20.44
N GLY A 198 -24.99 -7.39 -19.15
CA GLY A 198 -25.85 -8.45 -18.60
C GLY A 198 -27.06 -7.93 -17.83
#